data_AF-A0A1G0D429-F1
#
_entry.id   AF-A0A1G0D429-F1
#
_cell.length_a   1.000
_cell.length_b   1.000
_cell.length_c   1.000
_cell.angle_alpha   90.00
_cell.angle_beta   90.00
_cell.angle_gamma   90.00
#
_symmetry.space_group_name_H-M   'P 1'
#
loop_
_entity.id
_entity.type
_entity.pdbx_description
1 polymer ?
#
loop_
_entity_poly.entity_id
_entity_poly.type
_entity_poly.pdbx_seq_one_letter_code
_entity_poly.pdbx_strand_id
1 'polypeptide(L)'
;MVRVHGLGETPLAGVASLGARPTVDDSGRILLETHVFDYRGDCYGKLVRIEFLQKLRDEEKFADLPSLSAAIENDATRARAWFRRESGAGNARGATDRI
;
A
#
# COMPACT_ATOMS: atom_id res chain seq x y z
N MET A 1 3.39 -1.13 -3.51
CA MET A 1 2.53 -2.13 -2.84
C MET A 1 3.10 -2.41 -1.46
N VAL A 2 2.23 -2.70 -0.49
CA VAL A 2 2.60 -2.82 0.92
C VAL A 2 1.83 -3.93 1.63
N ARG A 3 2.37 -4.41 2.75
CA ARG A 3 1.60 -5.12 3.79
C ARG A 3 1.34 -4.19 4.97
N VAL A 4 0.12 -4.26 5.49
CA VAL A 4 -0.38 -3.46 6.61
C VAL A 4 -0.63 -4.37 7.79
N HIS A 5 0.13 -4.15 8.86
CA HIS A 5 0.06 -4.92 10.09
C HIS A 5 -0.72 -4.14 11.16
N GLY A 6 -1.45 -4.84 12.05
CA GLY A 6 -2.14 -4.23 13.19
C GLY A 6 -3.62 -3.87 12.97
N LEU A 7 -4.18 -4.12 11.78
CA LEU A 7 -5.60 -3.89 11.49
C LEU A 7 -6.47 -5.16 11.52
N GLY A 8 -5.85 -6.33 11.64
CA GLY A 8 -6.49 -7.64 11.74
C GLY A 8 -5.51 -8.68 12.27
N GLU A 9 -5.94 -9.94 12.35
CA GLU A 9 -5.10 -11.06 12.83
C GLU A 9 -3.92 -11.35 11.90
N THR A 10 -4.12 -11.14 10.60
CA THR A 10 -3.09 -11.32 9.58
C THR A 10 -2.79 -10.00 8.86
N PRO A 11 -1.58 -9.86 8.28
CA PRO A 11 -1.24 -8.66 7.53
C PRO A 11 -2.13 -8.50 6.31
N LEU A 12 -2.66 -7.28 6.11
CA LEU A 12 -3.53 -6.96 5.00
C LEU A 12 -2.73 -6.39 3.82
N ALA A 13 -3.14 -6.75 2.61
CA ALA A 13 -2.53 -6.22 1.38
C ALA A 13 -2.99 -4.79 1.12
N GLY A 14 -2.14 -3.98 0.48
CA GLY A 14 -2.52 -2.63 0.07
C GLY A 14 -1.56 -1.97 -0.90
N VAL A 15 -1.87 -0.72 -1.23
CA VAL A 15 -0.99 0.21 -1.94
C VAL A 15 -0.80 1.45 -1.11
N ALA A 16 0.40 2.02 -1.17
CA ALA A 16 0.74 3.22 -0.44
C ALA A 16 1.33 4.27 -1.38
N SER A 17 0.94 5.52 -1.12
CA SER A 17 1.55 6.73 -1.66
C SER A 17 2.48 7.29 -0.58
N LEU A 18 3.72 7.59 -0.94
CA LEU A 18 4.70 8.25 -0.08
C LEU A 18 5.19 9.49 -0.81
N GLY A 19 4.73 10.66 -0.38
CA GLY A 19 4.84 11.88 -1.17
C GLY A 19 4.96 13.14 -0.33
N ALA A 20 5.52 14.20 -0.92
CA ALA A 20 5.54 15.52 -0.29
C ALA A 20 4.23 16.25 -0.59
N ARG A 21 3.69 17.01 0.38
CA ARG A 21 2.59 17.96 0.13
C ARG A 21 3.12 19.39 0.01
N PRO A 22 3.59 19.83 -1.18
CA PRO A 22 4.14 21.18 -1.33
C PRO A 22 3.10 22.30 -1.20
N THR A 23 1.80 22.01 -1.32
CA THR A 23 0.73 23.03 -1.45
C THR A 23 -0.13 23.23 -0.19
N VAL A 24 0.10 22.50 0.90
CA VAL A 24 -0.77 22.57 2.11
C VAL A 24 -0.02 23.09 3.34
N ASP A 25 1.29 22.87 3.42
CA ASP A 25 2.19 23.55 4.35
C ASP A 25 3.62 23.56 3.78
N ASP A 26 4.38 24.63 4.03
CA ASP A 26 5.78 24.76 3.59
C ASP A 26 6.75 23.92 4.45
N SER A 27 6.26 22.91 5.18
CA SER A 27 7.08 22.22 6.19
C SER A 27 7.90 21.05 5.62
N GLY A 28 7.74 20.72 4.34
CA GLY A 28 8.46 19.60 3.71
C GLY A 28 8.06 18.23 4.26
N ARG A 29 6.87 18.12 4.89
CA ARG A 29 6.38 16.88 5.47
C ARG A 29 6.11 15.85 4.37
N ILE A 30 6.74 14.68 4.53
CA ILE A 30 6.43 13.48 3.76
C ILE A 30 5.21 12.81 4.37
N LEU A 31 4.21 12.54 3.55
CA LEU A 31 2.99 11.87 3.94
C LEU A 31 2.98 10.44 3.40
N LEU A 32 2.65 9.49 4.27
CA LEU A 32 2.40 8.10 3.92
C LEU A 32 0.90 7.82 3.97
N GLU A 33 0.27 7.71 2.81
CA GLU A 33 -1.15 7.37 2.67
C GLU A 33 -1.27 5.94 2.16
N THR A 34 -2.08 5.11 2.82
CA THR A 34 -2.25 3.70 2.44
C THR A 34 -3.71 3.35 2.18
N HIS A 35 -3.99 2.77 1.02
CA HIS A 35 -5.26 2.14 0.71
C HIS A 35 -5.16 0.64 1.02
N VAL A 36 -5.84 0.22 2.10
CA VAL A 36 -5.87 -1.16 2.58
C VAL A 36 -6.97 -1.93 1.85
N PHE A 37 -6.62 -3.04 1.20
CA PHE A 37 -7.59 -3.82 0.46
C PHE A 37 -8.52 -4.60 1.38
N ASP A 38 -9.79 -4.62 1.01
CA ASP A 38 -10.85 -5.45 1.60
C ASP A 38 -11.07 -5.23 3.11
N TYR A 39 -10.48 -4.16 3.66
CA TYR A 39 -10.71 -3.69 5.02
C TYR A 39 -11.97 -2.82 5.08
N ARG A 40 -12.89 -3.14 6.00
CA ARG A 40 -14.15 -2.40 6.19
C ARG A 40 -14.31 -1.81 7.60
N GLY A 41 -13.28 -1.90 8.43
CA GLY A 41 -13.29 -1.37 9.80
C GLY A 41 -12.80 0.07 9.88
N ASP A 42 -12.91 0.65 11.08
CA ASP A 42 -12.25 1.92 11.41
C ASP A 42 -10.77 1.69 11.77
N CYS A 43 -9.88 2.48 11.18
CA CYS A 43 -8.44 2.47 11.45
C CYS A 43 -7.95 3.67 12.29
N TYR A 44 -8.80 4.65 12.59
CA TYR A 44 -8.39 5.82 13.39
C TYR A 44 -7.94 5.41 14.80
N GLY A 45 -6.85 6.02 15.27
CA GLY A 45 -6.26 5.76 16.59
C GLY A 45 -5.53 4.41 16.72
N LYS A 46 -5.54 3.56 15.69
CA LYS A 46 -4.84 2.28 15.71
C LYS A 46 -3.37 2.45 15.35
N LEU A 47 -2.51 1.72 16.06
CA LEU A 47 -1.11 1.60 15.69
C LEU A 47 -0.96 0.58 14.56
N VAL A 48 -0.38 1.01 13.46
CA VAL A 48 -0.13 0.16 12.29
C VAL A 48 1.34 0.19 11.90
N ARG A 49 1.82 -0.92 11.33
CA ARG A 49 3.14 -0.98 10.69
C ARG A 49 2.94 -1.20 9.19
N ILE A 50 3.60 -0.38 8.39
CA ILE A 50 3.59 -0.48 6.93
C ILE A 50 4.90 -1.11 6.47
N GLU A 51 4.79 -2.22 5.73
CA GLU A 51 5.91 -2.93 5.14
C GLU A 51 5.89 -2.72 3.62
N PHE A 52 6.92 -2.06 3.10
CA PHE A 52 7.08 -1.85 1.66
C PHE A 52 7.63 -3.11 0.99
N LEU A 53 6.91 -3.61 -0.03
CA LEU A 53 7.31 -4.83 -0.74
C LEU A 53 7.88 -4.53 -2.12
N GLN A 54 7.23 -3.64 -2.88
CA GLN A 54 7.65 -3.28 -4.22
C GLN A 54 7.15 -1.87 -4.59
N LYS A 55 8.04 -1.06 -5.18
CA LYS A 55 7.68 0.23 -5.77
C LYS A 55 6.88 0.02 -7.07
N LEU A 56 5.72 0.67 -7.18
CA LEU A 56 4.83 0.54 -8.35
C LEU A 56 5.13 1.57 -9.43
N ARG A 57 5.39 2.81 -9.03
CA ARG A 57 5.69 3.96 -9.90
C ARG A 57 6.35 5.07 -9.09
N ASP A 58 6.88 6.07 -9.78
CA ASP A 58 7.27 7.35 -9.20
C ASP A 58 6.04 8.22 -8.90
N GLU A 59 6.23 9.26 -8.08
CA GLU A 59 5.21 10.27 -7.82
C GLU A 59 4.92 11.05 -9.11
N GLU A 60 3.63 11.26 -9.38
CA GLU A 60 3.16 11.92 -10.60
C GLU A 60 2.10 12.95 -10.23
N LYS A 61 2.16 14.11 -10.89
CA LYS A 61 1.13 15.13 -10.78
C LYS A 61 0.06 14.84 -11.83
N PHE A 62 -1.17 14.68 -11.37
CA PHE A 62 -2.32 14.45 -12.24
C PHE A 62 -3.02 15.77 -12.54
N ALA A 63 -3.46 15.94 -13.79
CA ALA A 63 -4.13 17.16 -14.23
C ALA A 63 -5.55 17.28 -13.67
N ASP A 64 -6.18 16.15 -13.32
CA ASP A 64 -7.57 16.09 -12.87
C ASP A 64 -7.83 14.86 -11.96
N LEU A 65 -9.02 14.84 -11.34
CA LEU A 65 -9.43 13.73 -10.48
C LEU A 65 -9.61 12.41 -11.25
N PRO A 66 -10.19 12.38 -12.47
CA PRO A 66 -10.31 11.13 -13.24
C PRO A 66 -8.97 10.45 -13.52
N SER A 67 -7.94 11.21 -13.92
CA SER A 67 -6.59 10.67 -14.19
C SER A 67 -5.92 10.14 -12.91
N LEU A 68 -6.07 10.85 -11.79
CA LEU A 68 -5.62 10.35 -10.48
C LEU A 68 -6.32 9.04 -10.10
N SER A 69 -7.65 8.99 -10.22
CA SER A 69 -8.44 7.79 -9.90
C SER A 69 -8.01 6.60 -10.75
N ALA A 70 -7.85 6.79 -12.06
CA ALA A 70 -7.40 5.74 -12.97
C ALA A 70 -6.01 5.21 -12.61
N ALA A 71 -5.08 6.09 -12.20
CA ALA A 71 -3.76 5.68 -11.74
C ALA A 71 -3.82 4.85 -10.46
N ILE A 72 -4.63 5.27 -9.47
CA ILE A 72 -4.85 4.52 -8.23
C ILE A 72 -5.45 3.15 -8.51
N GLU A 73 -6.46 3.05 -9.38
CA GLU A 73 -7.09 1.79 -9.78
C GLU A 73 -6.12 0.84 -10.48
N ASN A 74 -5.27 1.36 -11.37
CA ASN A 74 -4.23 0.59 -12.03
C ASN A 74 -3.19 0.06 -11.01
N ASP A 75 -2.74 0.90 -10.08
CA ASP A 75 -1.83 0.50 -9.01
C ASP A 75 -2.45 -0.59 -8.12
N ALA A 76 -3.73 -0.43 -7.76
CA ALA A 76 -4.48 -1.42 -6.99
C ALA A 76 -4.60 -2.75 -7.73
N THR A 77 -4.91 -2.70 -9.03
CA THR A 77 -5.02 -3.89 -9.90
C THR A 77 -3.69 -4.63 -10.01
N ARG A 78 -2.58 -3.91 -10.23
CA ARG A 78 -1.23 -4.48 -10.29
C ARG A 78 -0.84 -5.14 -8.98
N ALA A 79 -1.12 -4.48 -7.84
CA ALA A 79 -0.82 -5.03 -6.52
C ALA A 79 -1.66 -6.29 -6.22
N ARG A 80 -2.97 -6.26 -6.49
CA ARG A 80 -3.84 -7.45 -6.32
C ARG A 80 -3.37 -8.62 -7.19
N ALA A 81 -2.98 -8.36 -8.43
CA ALA A 81 -2.43 -9.40 -9.31
C ALA A 81 -1.10 -9.98 -8.77
N TRP A 82 -0.25 -9.15 -8.18
CA TRP A 82 0.99 -9.59 -7.54
C TRP A 82 0.73 -10.48 -6.32
N PHE A 83 -0.14 -10.06 -5.39
CA PHE A 83 -0.49 -10.84 -4.20
C PHE A 83 -1.16 -12.17 -4.54
N ARG A 84 -2.01 -12.24 -5.58
CA ARG A 84 -2.57 -13.51 -6.05
C ARG A 84 -1.49 -14.51 -6.48
N ARG A 85 -0.44 -14.04 -7.15
CA ARG A 85 0.70 -14.90 -7.56
C ARG A 85 1.56 -15.30 -6.37
N GLU A 86 1.76 -14.40 -5.41
CA GLU A 86 2.51 -14.68 -4.19
C GLU A 86 1.83 -15.75 -3.35
N SER A 87 0.52 -15.67 -3.13
CA SER A 87 -0.24 -16.69 -2.39
C SER A 87 -0.20 -18.06 -3.06
N GLY A 88 -0.12 -18.11 -4.40
CA GLY A 88 0.09 -19.35 -5.14
C GLY A 88 1.52 -19.91 -5.06
N ALA A 89 2.52 -19.04 -4.86
CA ALA A 89 3.93 -19.41 -4.72
C ALA A 89 4.37 -19.65 -3.26
N GLY A 90 3.60 -19.14 -2.28
CA GLY A 90 3.88 -19.21 -0.86
C GLY A 90 3.82 -20.61 -0.25
N ASN A 91 3.20 -21.58 -0.94
CA ASN A 91 3.20 -22.98 -0.51
C ASN A 91 4.58 -23.67 -0.70
N ALA A 92 5.55 -23.02 -1.33
CA ALA A 92 6.90 -23.54 -1.56
C ALA A 92 8.01 -22.85 -0.74
N ARG A 93 7.69 -21.82 0.06
CA ARG A 93 8.70 -20.99 0.77
C ARG A 93 8.67 -21.08 2.30
N GLY A 94 7.87 -21.98 2.88
CA GLY A 94 7.73 -22.14 4.34
C GLY A 94 8.95 -22.73 5.08
N ALA A 95 10.14 -22.79 4.47
CA ALA A 95 11.30 -23.50 5.03
C ALA A 95 12.49 -22.60 5.41
N THR A 96 12.37 -21.27 5.43
CA THR A 96 13.53 -20.43 5.77
C THR A 96 13.14 -19.18 6.54
N ASP A 97 12.73 -19.36 7.80
CA ASP A 97 13.08 -18.39 8.84
C ASP A 97 13.01 -19.06 10.24
N ARG A 98 14.12 -19.68 10.63
CA ARG A 98 14.45 -20.04 12.01
C ARG A 98 15.97 -19.93 12.15
N ILE A 99 16.44 -18.77 12.61
CA ILE A 99 17.65 -18.63 13.42
C ILE A 99 17.37 -17.55 14.46
#